data_AF-A0A1T5DDQ1-F1
#
_entry.id   AF-A0A1T5DDQ1-F1
#
_cell.length_a   1.000
_cell.length_b   1.000
_cell.length_c   1.000
_cell.angle_alpha   90.00
_cell.angle_beta   90.00
_cell.angle_gamma   90.00
#
_symmetry.space_group_name_H-M   'P 1'
#
loop_
_entity.id
_entity.type
_entity.pdbx_description
1 polymer ?
#
loop_
_entity_poly.entity_id
_entity_poly.type
_entity_poly.pdbx_seq_one_letter_code
_entity_poly.pdbx_strand_id
1 'polypeptide(L)' 'MTDSQAAFWYLVECQGCKELAHSLRTIHDLALYHSDIPCDSAEKSALFDLKVLWEGFERMVSEA' A
#
# COMPACT_ATOMS: atom_id res chain seq x y z
N MET A 1 17.29 7.63 -11.64
CA MET A 1 16.74 7.36 -10.30
C MET A 1 17.56 8.15 -9.30
N THR A 2 16.94 8.87 -8.37
CA THR A 2 17.69 9.61 -7.34
C THR A 2 18.16 8.67 -6.24
N ASP A 3 19.22 9.04 -5.51
CA ASP A 3 19.73 8.25 -4.37
C ASP A 3 18.63 7.97 -3.34
N SER A 4 17.75 8.95 -3.09
CA SER A 4 16.60 8.80 -2.20
C SER A 4 15.59 7.76 -2.68
N GLN A 5 15.31 7.71 -3.98
CA GLN A 5 14.43 6.69 -4.54
C GLN A 5 15.09 5.30 -4.41
N ALA A 6 16.40 5.19 -4.64
CA ALA A 6 17.13 3.91 -4.58
C ALA A 6 17.14 3.35 -3.16
N ALA A 7 17.39 4.20 -2.16
CA ALA A 7 17.29 3.84 -0.75
C ALA A 7 15.88 3.36 -0.38
N PHE A 8 14.83 4.00 -0.93
CA PHE A 8 13.46 3.58 -0.71
C PHE A 8 13.17 2.19 -1.33
N TRP A 9 13.60 1.93 -2.57
CA TRP A 9 13.44 0.59 -3.17
C TRP A 9 14.14 -0.49 -2.36
N TYR A 10 15.34 -0.21 -1.85
CA TYR A 10 16.05 -1.16 -0.99
C TYR A 10 15.24 -1.52 0.27
N LEU A 11 14.58 -0.55 0.89
CA LEU A 11 13.70 -0.80 2.05
C LEU A 11 12.50 -1.66 1.66
N VAL A 12 11.88 -1.40 0.51
CA VAL A 12 10.76 -2.18 -0.02
C VAL A 12 11.17 -3.63 -0.27
N GLU A 13 12.33 -3.86 -0.89
CA GLU A 13 12.87 -5.20 -1.13
C GLU A 13 13.16 -5.93 0.20
N CYS A 14 13.73 -5.23 1.18
CA CYS A 14 14.05 -5.81 2.49
C CYS A 14 12.80 -6.19 3.30
N GLN A 15 11.73 -5.40 3.20
CA GLN A 15 10.48 -5.65 3.93
C GLN A 15 9.61 -6.72 3.23
N GLY A 16 9.75 -6.88 1.92
CA GLY A 16 9.02 -7.83 1.10
C GLY A 16 7.73 -7.23 0.51
N CYS A 17 7.58 -7.33 -0.81
CA CYS A 17 6.43 -6.78 -1.53
C CYS A 17 5.10 -7.43 -1.10
N LYS A 18 5.11 -8.73 -0.79
CA LYS A 18 3.91 -9.45 -0.35
C LYS A 18 3.44 -8.97 1.03
N GLU A 19 4.38 -8.78 1.95
CA GLU A 19 4.15 -8.33 3.32
C GLU A 19 3.64 -6.88 3.33
N LEU A 20 4.23 -6.03 2.50
CA LEU A 20 3.78 -4.65 2.30
C LEU A 20 2.37 -4.59 1.70
N ALA A 21 2.11 -5.37 0.64
CA ALA A 21 0.77 -5.44 0.05
C ALA A 21 -0.29 -5.86 1.07
N HIS A 22 0.01 -6.91 1.85
CA HIS A 22 -0.87 -7.39 2.91
C HIS A 22 -1.11 -6.34 3.99
N SER A 23 -0.07 -5.62 4.41
CA SER A 23 -0.16 -4.57 5.43
C SER A 23 -1.06 -3.42 4.97
N LEU A 24 -0.89 -2.94 3.74
CA LEU A 24 -1.68 -1.86 3.16
C LEU A 24 -3.15 -2.25 3.01
N ARG A 25 -3.42 -3.46 2.51
CA ARG A 25 -4.78 -3.99 2.41
C ARG A 25 -5.45 -4.10 3.79
N THR A 26 -4.72 -4.55 4.79
CA THR A 26 -5.24 -4.66 6.17
C THR A 26 -5.64 -3.29 6.73
N ILE A 27 -4.81 -2.26 6.54
CA ILE A 27 -5.12 -0.88 6.98
C ILE A 27 -6.34 -0.34 6.24
N HIS A 28 -6.42 -0.59 4.93
CA HIS A 28 -7.57 -0.19 4.13
C HIS A 28 -8.87 -0.84 4.63
N ASP A 29 -8.87 -2.15 4.83
CA ASP A 29 -10.05 -2.88 5.27
C ASP A 29 -10.45 -2.49 6.70
N LEU A 30 -9.47 -2.19 7.56
CA LEU A 30 -9.70 -1.62 8.89
C LEU A 30 -10.43 -0.28 8.81
N ALA A 31 -9.94 0.66 7.99
CA ALA A 31 -10.55 1.96 7.84
C ALA A 31 -11.95 1.90 7.21
N LEU A 32 -12.14 1.03 6.22
CA LEU A 32 -13.39 0.98 5.44
C LEU A 32 -14.50 0.17 6.12
N TYR A 33 -14.16 -0.92 6.81
CA TYR A 33 -15.14 -1.89 7.31
C TYR A 33 -15.21 -1.98 8.83
N HIS A 34 -14.19 -1.49 9.54
CA HIS A 34 -14.10 -1.59 10.99
C HIS A 34 -14.12 -0.22 11.70
N SER A 35 -14.20 0.88 10.95
CA SER A 35 -14.41 2.23 11.48
C SER A 35 -15.90 2.54 11.58
N ASP A 36 -16.33 3.09 12.72
CA ASP A 36 -17.68 3.65 12.90
C ASP A 36 -17.81 5.06 12.30
N ILE A 37 -16.70 5.63 11.80
CA ILE A 37 -16.64 6.98 11.23
C ILE A 37 -16.75 6.89 9.70
N PRO A 38 -17.75 7.54 9.07
CA PRO A 38 -17.87 7.58 7.62
C PRO A 38 -16.70 8.34 6.98
N CYS A 39 -16.13 7.77 5.91
CA CYS A 39 -15.06 8.45 5.17
C CYS A 39 -15.57 9.62 4.33
N ASP A 40 -14.89 10.75 4.42
CA ASP A 40 -15.05 11.90 3.55
C ASP A 40 -14.42 11.67 2.16
N SER A 41 -14.45 12.69 1.30
CA SER A 41 -13.90 12.57 -0.05
C SER A 41 -12.38 12.44 -0.08
N ALA A 42 -11.66 13.10 0.83
CA ALA A 42 -10.21 13.05 0.88
C ALA A 42 -9.74 11.69 1.40
N GLU A 43 -10.42 11.16 2.42
CA GLU A 43 -10.18 9.84 2.99
C GLU A 43 -10.45 8.74 1.97
N LYS A 44 -11.52 8.84 1.18
CA LYS A 44 -11.78 7.91 0.08
C LYS A 44 -10.68 7.92 -0.99
N SER A 45 -10.16 9.09 -1.35
CA SER A 45 -9.03 9.19 -2.28
C SER A 45 -7.77 8.53 -1.69
N ALA A 46 -7.49 8.75 -0.41
CA ALA A 46 -6.35 8.12 0.26
C ALA A 46 -6.49 6.59 0.30
N LEU A 47 -7.68 6.06 0.59
CA LEU A 47 -7.95 4.62 0.54
C LEU A 47 -7.77 4.04 -0.87
N PHE A 48 -8.16 4.79 -1.90
CA PHE A 48 -7.90 4.42 -3.29
C PHE A 48 -6.40 4.40 -3.62
N ASP A 49 -5.63 5.38 -3.15
CA ASP A 49 -4.19 5.42 -3.36
C ASP A 49 -3.48 4.24 -2.68
N LEU A 50 -3.91 3.85 -1.46
CA LEU A 50 -3.44 2.63 -0.80
C LEU A 50 -3.72 1.39 -1.65
N LYS A 51 -4.90 1.32 -2.27
CA LYS A 51 -5.28 0.24 -3.18
C LYS A 51 -4.35 0.12 -4.36
N VAL A 52 -4.12 1.22 -5.07
CA VAL A 52 -3.19 1.26 -6.20
C VAL A 52 -1.80 0.79 -5.78
N LEU A 53 -1.33 1.19 -4.60
CA LEU A 53 0.00 0.83 -4.10
C LEU A 53 0.13 -0.67 -3.80
N TRP A 54 -0.83 -1.27 -3.10
CA TRP A 54 -0.75 -2.71 -2.80
C TRP A 54 -0.91 -3.58 -4.06
N GLU A 55 -1.79 -3.20 -5.00
CA GLU A 55 -1.94 -3.91 -6.27
C GLU A 55 -0.65 -3.84 -7.08
N GLY A 56 0.05 -2.70 -7.01
CA GLY A 56 1.40 -2.55 -7.56
C GLY A 56 2.39 -3.56 -6.96
N PHE A 57 2.42 -3.70 -5.63
CA PHE A 57 3.28 -4.68 -4.96
C PHE A 57 2.90 -6.13 -5.28
N GLU A 58 1.61 -6.47 -5.34
CA GLU A 58 1.15 -7.82 -5.73
C GLU A 58 1.60 -8.18 -7.15
N ARG A 59 1.56 -7.23 -8.08
CA ARG A 59 2.07 -7.42 -9.44
C ARG A 59 3.58 -7.65 -9.46
N MET A 60 4.34 -6.89 -8.68
CA MET A 60 5.79 -7.09 -8.57
C MET A 60 6.14 -8.48 -8.05
N VAL A 61 5.36 -9.03 -7.11
CA VAL A 61 5.53 -10.42 -6.64
C VAL A 61 5.18 -11.44 -7.73
N SER A 62 4.14 -11.18 -8.52
CA SER A 62 3.71 -12.09 -9.60
C SER A 62 4.65 -12.09 -10.81
N GLU A 63 5.45 -11.03 -10.99
CA GLU A 63 6.39 -10.85 -12.10
C GLU A 63 7.83 -11.28 -11.75
N ALA A 64 8.10 -11.63 -10.49
CA ALA A 64 9.40 -12.09 -9.97
C ALA A 64 9.54 -13.62 -9.97
#